data_AF-A0A514ZA59-F1
#
_entry.id   AF-A0A514ZA59-F1
#
_cell.length_a   1.000
_cell.length_b   1.000
_cell.length_c   1.000
_cell.angle_alpha   90.00
_cell.angle_beta   90.00
_cell.angle_gamma   90.00
#
_symmetry.space_group_name_H-M   'P 1'
#
loop_
_entity.id
_entity.type
_entity.pdbx_description
1 polymer ?
#
loop_
_entity_poly.entity_id
_entity_poly.type
_entity_poly.pdbx_seq_one_letter_code
_entity_poly.pdbx_strand_id
1 'polypeptide(L)'
;MSRRYSLSVQDMKTISKKLYLYREVDKAIAIRKQELMMSKHHDDNVGGGRSSKISNPTHDIVEKWMMDEQIIYIENFRKRVDNLISKLDDASKMLFHYQWVDTNYYTEEELGKLCFMSDRTVRRKKRAILEMYDDDCGGFW
;
A
#
# COMPACT_ATOMS: atom_id res chain seq x y z
N MET A 1 -3.60 -5.02 23.30
CA MET A 1 -3.23 -6.45 23.25
C MET A 1 -1.80 -6.52 22.75
N SER A 2 -0.85 -6.95 23.58
CA SER A 2 0.57 -7.01 23.22
C SER A 2 0.87 -8.40 22.66
N ARG A 3 1.29 -8.51 21.39
CA ARG A 3 2.03 -9.71 20.97
C ARG A 3 3.37 -9.75 21.73
N ARG A 4 3.80 -10.97 22.04
CA ARG A 4 4.82 -11.32 23.04
C ARG A 4 6.14 -11.77 22.40
N TYR A 5 6.43 -11.35 21.16
CA TYR A 5 7.70 -11.68 20.49
C TYR A 5 8.20 -10.53 19.64
N SER A 6 9.53 -10.40 19.55
CA SER A 6 10.19 -9.47 18.63
C SER A 6 10.25 -10.06 17.23
N LEU A 7 9.95 -9.27 16.20
CA LEU A 7 10.07 -9.70 14.81
C LEU A 7 11.50 -10.19 14.49
N SER A 8 11.59 -11.26 13.70
CA SER A 8 12.88 -11.70 13.18
C SER A 8 13.48 -10.65 12.24
N VAL A 9 14.79 -10.68 12.04
CA VAL A 9 15.46 -9.76 11.09
C VAL A 9 14.90 -9.93 9.68
N GLN A 10 14.55 -11.16 9.31
CA GLN A 10 13.98 -11.44 8.00
C GLN A 10 12.56 -10.86 7.87
N ASP A 11 11.71 -11.02 8.89
CA ASP A 11 10.34 -10.48 8.86
C ASP A 11 10.36 -8.95 8.82
N MET A 12 11.21 -8.31 9.62
CA MET A 12 11.41 -6.85 9.56
C MET A 12 11.79 -6.38 8.15
N LYS A 13 12.67 -7.13 7.47
CA LYS A 13 13.09 -6.82 6.10
C LYS A 13 11.94 -7.01 5.10
N THR A 14 11.16 -8.08 5.24
CA THR A 14 10.00 -8.37 4.39
C THR A 14 8.92 -7.30 4.55
N ILE A 15 8.53 -6.99 5.78
CA ILE A 15 7.54 -5.94 6.07
C ILE A 15 8.03 -4.59 5.56
N SER A 16 9.30 -4.25 5.79
CA SER A 16 9.86 -2.99 5.31
C SER A 16 9.77 -2.86 3.79
N LYS A 17 10.09 -3.94 3.04
CA LYS A 17 9.91 -3.99 1.57
C LYS A 17 8.44 -3.84 1.16
N LYS A 18 7.52 -4.44 1.91
CA LYS A 18 6.09 -4.27 1.65
C LYS A 18 5.64 -2.82 1.85
N LEU A 19 6.07 -2.17 2.93
CA LEU A 19 5.74 -0.76 3.19
C LEU A 19 6.30 0.19 2.12
N TYR A 20 7.43 -0.13 1.47
CA TYR A 20 7.91 0.64 0.31
C TYR A 20 6.91 0.67 -0.85
N LEU A 21 6.05 -0.34 -1.00
CA LEU A 21 5.04 -0.35 -2.06
C LEU A 21 3.96 0.72 -1.85
N TYR A 22 3.83 1.26 -0.64
CA TYR A 22 2.83 2.27 -0.32
C TYR A 22 2.94 3.51 -1.20
N ARG A 23 4.16 3.94 -1.55
CA ARG A 23 4.38 5.09 -2.44
C ARG A 23 3.92 4.86 -3.88
N GLU A 24 3.80 3.59 -4.29
CA GLU A 24 3.42 3.21 -5.67
C GLU A 24 1.93 2.89 -5.80
N VAL A 25 1.15 2.94 -4.72
CA VAL A 25 -0.26 2.51 -4.68
C VAL A 25 -1.11 3.24 -5.71
N ASP A 26 -1.02 4.58 -5.79
CA ASP A 26 -1.78 5.37 -6.75
C ASP A 26 -1.47 4.97 -8.19
N LYS A 27 -0.19 4.81 -8.48
CA LYS A 27 0.29 4.39 -9.80
C LYS A 27 -0.19 2.98 -10.14
N ALA A 28 -0.10 2.05 -9.19
CA ALA A 28 -0.54 0.67 -9.39
C ALA A 28 -2.06 0.60 -9.68
N ILE A 29 -2.88 1.35 -8.95
CA ILE A 29 -4.33 1.44 -9.21
C ILE A 29 -4.59 2.07 -10.58
N ALA A 30 -3.90 3.15 -10.94
CA ALA A 30 -4.09 3.82 -12.22
C ALA A 30 -3.76 2.92 -13.40
N ILE A 31 -2.62 2.21 -13.34
CA ILE A 31 -2.20 1.22 -14.35
C ILE A 31 -3.28 0.13 -14.47
N ARG A 32 -3.72 -0.44 -13.35
CA ARG A 32 -4.71 -1.52 -13.37
C ARG A 32 -6.06 -1.08 -13.96
N LYS A 33 -6.52 0.13 -13.61
CA LYS A 33 -7.73 0.72 -14.21
C LYS A 33 -7.61 0.88 -15.72
N GLN A 34 -6.43 1.29 -16.20
CA GLN A 34 -6.14 1.43 -17.63
C GLN A 34 -6.11 0.06 -18.35
N GLU A 35 -5.49 -0.96 -17.76
CA GLU A 35 -5.50 -2.33 -18.30
C GLU A 35 -6.93 -2.86 -18.49
N LEU A 36 -7.81 -2.65 -17.51
CA LEU A 36 -9.23 -3.04 -17.57
C LEU A 36 -10.03 -2.27 -18.63
N MET A 37 -9.59 -1.06 -18.99
CA MET A 37 -10.18 -0.30 -20.10
C MET A 37 -9.71 -0.84 -21.46
N MET A 38 -8.43 -1.21 -21.57
CA MET A 38 -7.84 -1.66 -22.84
C MET A 38 -8.24 -3.09 -23.23
N SER A 39 -8.53 -3.96 -22.26
CA SER A 39 -8.96 -5.35 -22.51
C SER A 39 -10.27 -5.48 -23.32
N LYS A 40 -11.03 -4.38 -23.47
CA LYS A 40 -12.25 -4.29 -24.30
C LYS A 40 -11.99 -4.22 -25.81
N HIS A 41 -10.77 -4.01 -26.28
CA HIS A 41 -10.50 -3.88 -27.72
C HIS A 41 -10.48 -5.21 -28.51
N HIS A 42 -10.66 -6.35 -27.84
CA HIS A 42 -10.91 -7.65 -28.49
C HIS A 42 -12.37 -8.06 -28.28
N ASP A 43 -13.28 -7.40 -29.01
CA ASP A 43 -14.65 -7.91 -29.13
C ASP A 43 -14.87 -8.32 -30.60
N ASP A 44 -14.73 -9.63 -30.83
CA ASP A 44 -15.28 -10.32 -32.00
C ASP A 44 -16.80 -10.22 -31.90
N ASN A 45 -17.36 -9.23 -32.58
CA ASN A 45 -18.79 -8.94 -32.61
C ASN A 45 -19.56 -10.07 -33.32
N VAL A 46 -19.76 -11.21 -32.65
CA VAL A 46 -20.60 -12.33 -33.10
C VAL A 46 -21.88 -12.36 -32.28
N GLY A 47 -22.97 -11.86 -32.85
CA GLY A 47 -24.32 -12.18 -32.38
C GLY A 47 -25.29 -11.00 -32.36
N GLY A 48 -25.98 -10.78 -33.49
CA GLY A 48 -27.09 -9.83 -33.63
C GLY A 48 -28.37 -10.28 -32.88
N GLY A 49 -28.33 -10.31 -31.56
CA GLY A 49 -29.51 -10.47 -30.70
C GLY A 49 -29.91 -9.13 -30.08
N ARG A 50 -31.18 -8.72 -30.24
CA ARG A 50 -31.73 -7.52 -29.58
C ARG A 50 -31.73 -7.70 -28.06
N SER A 51 -30.65 -7.28 -27.41
CA SER A 51 -30.59 -7.12 -25.95
C SER A 51 -31.32 -5.83 -25.56
N SER A 52 -32.32 -5.93 -24.69
CA SER A 52 -33.06 -4.80 -24.12
C SER A 52 -32.34 -4.12 -22.96
N LYS A 53 -31.03 -4.38 -22.77
CA LYS A 53 -30.23 -3.69 -21.74
C LYS A 53 -29.83 -2.31 -22.24
N ILE A 54 -30.20 -1.27 -21.47
CA ILE A 54 -29.64 0.07 -21.64
C ILE A 54 -28.14 -0.03 -21.32
N SER A 55 -27.30 0.18 -22.32
CA SER A 55 -25.86 0.24 -22.12
C SER A 55 -25.50 1.55 -21.42
N ASN A 56 -24.87 1.46 -20.24
CA ASN A 56 -24.25 2.60 -19.59
C ASN A 56 -22.75 2.30 -19.47
N PRO A 57 -21.96 2.59 -20.50
CA PRO A 57 -20.56 2.17 -20.57
C PRO A 57 -19.72 2.73 -19.42
N THR A 58 -20.08 3.89 -18.88
CA THR A 58 -19.43 4.48 -17.71
C THR A 58 -19.72 3.69 -16.44
N HIS A 59 -20.99 3.33 -16.20
CA HIS A 59 -21.37 2.50 -15.06
C HIS A 59 -20.68 1.13 -15.11
N ASP A 60 -20.68 0.48 -16.28
CA ASP A 60 -20.07 -0.84 -16.47
C ASP A 60 -18.55 -0.83 -16.18
N ILE A 61 -17.85 0.27 -16.53
CA ILE A 61 -16.42 0.40 -16.26
C ILE A 61 -16.17 0.61 -14.76
N VAL A 62 -16.97 1.46 -14.10
CA VAL A 62 -16.84 1.70 -12.66
C VAL A 62 -17.12 0.43 -11.87
N GLU A 63 -18.17 -0.32 -12.23
CA GLU A 63 -18.51 -1.59 -11.62
C GLU A 63 -17.35 -2.60 -11.74
N LYS A 64 -16.74 -2.70 -12.94
CA LYS A 64 -15.54 -3.53 -13.14
C LYS A 64 -14.38 -3.12 -12.25
N TRP A 65 -14.11 -1.81 -12.11
CA TRP A 65 -13.05 -1.34 -11.21
C TRP A 65 -13.33 -1.66 -9.74
N MET A 66 -14.59 -1.56 -9.32
CA MET A 66 -14.99 -1.85 -7.94
C MET A 66 -14.95 -3.34 -7.62
N MET A 67 -15.13 -4.21 -8.61
CA MET A 67 -15.11 -5.67 -8.46
C MET A 67 -13.73 -6.30 -8.72
N ASP A 68 -12.75 -5.56 -9.27
CA ASP A 68 -11.42 -6.09 -9.56
C ASP A 68 -10.65 -6.41 -8.26
N GLU A 69 -10.32 -7.69 -8.09
CA GLU A 69 -9.67 -8.21 -6.88
C GLU A 69 -8.31 -7.56 -6.61
N GLN A 70 -7.56 -7.17 -7.66
CA GLN A 70 -6.27 -6.51 -7.51
C GLN A 70 -6.42 -5.08 -7.00
N ILE A 71 -7.35 -4.30 -7.56
CA ILE A 71 -7.68 -2.96 -7.06
C ILE A 71 -8.14 -3.05 -5.60
N ILE A 72 -9.04 -3.98 -5.27
CA ILE A 72 -9.51 -4.20 -3.90
C ILE A 72 -8.34 -4.52 -2.97
N TYR A 73 -7.44 -5.40 -3.37
CA TYR A 73 -6.26 -5.76 -2.59
C TYR A 73 -5.34 -4.56 -2.33
N ILE A 74 -5.04 -3.77 -3.36
CA ILE A 74 -4.18 -2.58 -3.26
C ILE A 74 -4.82 -1.50 -2.37
N GLU A 75 -6.12 -1.25 -2.51
CA GLU A 75 -6.87 -0.32 -1.66
C GLU A 75 -6.92 -0.80 -0.20
N ASN A 76 -7.06 -2.10 0.04
CA ASN A 76 -6.99 -2.67 1.38
C ASN A 76 -5.60 -2.52 2.00
N PHE A 77 -4.54 -2.67 1.20
CA PHE A 77 -3.18 -2.39 1.65
C PHE A 77 -3.01 -0.91 2.02
N ARG A 78 -3.45 0.02 1.17
CA ARG A 78 -3.47 1.46 1.45
C ARG A 78 -4.14 1.75 2.79
N LYS A 79 -5.38 1.30 2.97
CA LYS A 79 -6.17 1.54 4.19
C LYS A 79 -5.45 1.05 5.45
N ARG A 80 -4.76 -0.09 5.38
CA ARG A 80 -3.97 -0.60 6.52
C ARG A 80 -2.79 0.31 6.84
N VAL A 81 -2.06 0.76 5.83
CA VAL A 81 -0.91 1.66 6.02
C VAL A 81 -1.38 3.04 6.50
N ASP A 82 -2.47 3.58 5.98
CA ASP A 82 -3.06 4.84 6.45
C ASP A 82 -3.45 4.74 7.94
N ASN A 83 -4.08 3.63 8.32
CA ASN A 83 -4.44 3.35 9.71
C ASN A 83 -3.20 3.24 10.61
N LEU A 84 -2.12 2.57 10.14
CA LEU A 84 -0.84 2.55 10.85
C LEU A 84 -0.31 3.96 11.07
N ILE A 85 -0.19 4.77 10.00
CA ILE A 85 0.33 6.14 10.04
C ILE A 85 -0.49 7.01 10.99
N SER A 86 -1.82 6.83 11.03
CA SER A 86 -2.70 7.58 11.92
C SER A 86 -2.40 7.39 13.42
N LYS A 87 -1.83 6.23 13.79
CA LYS A 87 -1.46 5.87 15.17
C LYS A 87 -0.08 6.38 15.59
N LEU A 88 0.72 6.86 14.63
CA LEU A 88 2.09 7.32 14.88
C LEU A 88 2.12 8.73 15.50
N ASP A 89 3.09 8.98 16.38
CA ASP A 89 3.46 10.34 16.79
C ASP A 89 4.16 11.08 15.65
N ASP A 90 4.18 12.41 15.70
CA ASP A 90 4.67 13.25 14.59
C ASP A 90 6.12 12.92 14.19
N ALA A 91 6.97 12.61 15.17
CA ALA A 91 8.34 12.17 14.92
C ALA A 91 8.41 10.84 14.15
N SER A 92 7.51 9.89 14.45
CA SER A 92 7.45 8.62 13.71
C SER A 92 6.79 8.78 12.35
N LYS A 93 5.83 9.69 12.18
CA LYS A 93 5.26 10.02 10.86
C LYS A 93 6.31 10.60 9.92
N MET A 94 7.13 11.54 10.42
CA MET A 94 8.23 12.11 9.65
C MET A 94 9.27 11.05 9.28
N LEU A 95 9.64 10.19 10.24
CA LEU A 95 10.52 9.05 9.96
C LEU A 95 9.90 8.08 8.94
N PHE A 96 8.59 7.81 9.04
CA PHE A 96 7.89 6.95 8.10
C PHE A 96 7.96 7.51 6.68
N HIS A 97 7.72 8.81 6.54
CA HIS A 97 7.80 9.51 5.26
C HIS A 97 9.17 9.33 4.60
N TYR A 98 10.26 9.71 5.27
CA TYR A 98 11.60 9.59 4.71
C TYR A 98 12.04 8.14 4.46
N GLN A 99 11.60 7.20 5.29
CA GLN A 99 12.02 5.81 5.17
C GLN A 99 11.29 5.03 4.07
N TRP A 100 9.99 5.25 3.88
CA TRP A 100 9.15 4.40 2.99
C TRP A 100 8.37 5.15 1.91
N VAL A 101 8.17 6.47 2.05
CA VAL A 101 7.39 7.26 1.09
C VAL A 101 8.29 8.04 0.14
N ASP A 102 9.36 8.65 0.66
CA ASP A 102 10.32 9.41 -0.14
C ASP A 102 10.96 8.51 -1.21
N THR A 103 11.35 9.15 -2.32
CA THR A 103 12.03 8.50 -3.43
C THR A 103 13.50 8.23 -3.13
N ASN A 104 14.10 9.03 -2.24
CA ASN A 104 15.50 8.92 -1.87
C ASN A 104 15.74 7.77 -0.89
N TYR A 105 16.97 7.24 -0.92
CA TYR A 105 17.44 6.27 0.06
C TYR A 105 18.34 6.95 1.07
N TYR A 106 17.96 6.86 2.34
CA TYR A 106 18.70 7.46 3.45
C TYR A 106 19.33 6.39 4.34
N THR A 107 20.56 6.66 4.75
CA THR A 107 21.21 5.96 5.85
C THR A 107 20.54 6.29 7.19
N GLU A 108 20.81 5.48 8.22
CA GLU A 108 20.24 5.72 9.55
C GLU A 108 20.72 7.04 10.17
N GLU A 109 21.94 7.47 9.85
CA GLU A 109 22.49 8.75 10.27
C GLU A 109 21.77 9.93 9.58
N GLU A 110 21.55 9.84 8.27
CA GLU A 110 20.79 10.85 7.52
C GLU A 110 19.35 10.95 8.00
N LEU A 111 18.69 9.81 8.26
CA LEU A 111 17.36 9.79 8.89
C LEU A 111 17.37 10.45 10.26
N GLY A 112 18.41 10.22 11.07
CA GLY A 112 18.58 10.86 12.37
C GLY A 112 18.65 12.38 12.26
N LYS A 113 19.44 12.87 11.30
CA LYS A 113 19.54 14.31 10.98
C LYS A 113 18.21 14.89 10.50
N LEU A 114 17.55 14.24 9.53
CA LEU A 114 16.28 14.68 8.95
C LEU A 114 15.15 14.69 9.99
N CYS A 115 15.15 13.71 10.89
CA CYS A 115 14.09 13.56 11.88
C CYS A 115 14.43 14.15 13.25
N PHE A 116 15.55 14.86 13.38
CA PHE A 116 16.06 15.45 14.63
C PHE A 116 16.14 14.45 15.79
N MET A 117 16.67 13.24 15.53
CA MET A 117 16.78 12.17 16.52
C MET A 117 18.09 11.39 16.37
N SER A 118 18.54 10.73 17.45
CA SER A 118 19.73 9.87 17.39
C SER A 118 19.48 8.62 16.54
N ASP A 119 20.53 8.05 15.93
CA ASP A 119 20.44 6.80 15.17
C ASP A 119 19.85 5.64 15.99
N ARG A 120 20.14 5.61 17.30
CA ARG A 120 19.54 4.63 18.23
C ARG A 120 18.02 4.80 18.29
N THR A 121 17.54 6.03 18.34
CA THR A 121 16.12 6.36 18.32
C THR A 121 15.49 5.98 16.97
N VAL A 122 16.17 6.26 15.86
CA VAL A 122 15.74 5.85 14.50
C VAL A 122 15.51 4.35 14.44
N ARG A 123 16.52 3.54 14.81
CA ARG A 123 16.44 2.07 14.81
C ARG A 123 15.26 1.56 15.65
N ARG A 124 15.11 2.11 16.86
CA ARG A 124 14.01 1.74 17.78
C ARG A 124 12.64 2.08 17.19
N LYS A 125 12.45 3.30 16.67
CA LYS A 125 11.17 3.72 16.07
C LYS A 125 10.86 2.94 14.79
N LYS A 126 11.85 2.69 13.93
CA LYS A 126 11.68 1.82 12.74
C LYS A 126 11.16 0.45 13.14
N ARG A 127 11.81 -0.21 14.11
CA ARG A 127 11.32 -1.50 14.62
C ARG A 127 9.90 -1.40 15.16
N ALA A 128 9.61 -0.41 16.01
CA ALA A 128 8.27 -0.24 16.58
C ALA A 128 7.19 -0.07 15.49
N ILE A 129 7.47 0.69 14.42
CA ILE A 129 6.56 0.84 13.27
C ILE A 129 6.30 -0.51 12.59
N LEU A 130 7.35 -1.31 12.36
CA LEU A 130 7.23 -2.62 11.72
C LEU A 130 6.44 -3.60 12.60
N GLU A 131 6.68 -3.59 13.91
CA GLU A 131 5.94 -4.41 14.89
C GLU A 131 4.47 -4.00 14.96
N MET A 132 4.17 -2.69 14.94
CA MET A 132 2.78 -2.21 14.87
C MET A 132 2.08 -2.64 13.58
N TYR A 133 2.77 -2.62 12.45
CA TYR A 133 2.20 -3.09 11.18
C TYR A 133 1.94 -4.60 11.18
N ASP A 134 2.89 -5.40 11.68
CA ASP A 134 2.70 -6.84 11.86
C ASP A 134 1.51 -7.13 12.75
N ASP A 135 1.37 -6.36 13.84
CA ASP A 135 0.27 -6.51 14.78
C ASP A 135 -1.09 -6.25 14.14
N ASP A 136 -1.20 -5.15 13.39
CA ASP A 136 -2.39 -4.76 12.63
C ASP A 136 -2.75 -5.77 11.55
N CYS A 137 -1.75 -6.44 10.95
CA CYS A 137 -1.95 -7.48 9.94
C CYS A 137 -2.21 -8.87 10.55
N GLY A 138 -2.09 -9.00 11.87
CA GLY A 138 -2.28 -10.28 12.54
C GLY A 138 -1.17 -11.30 12.29
N GLY A 139 0.01 -10.86 11.82
CA GLY A 139 1.10 -11.73 11.33
C GLY A 139 0.94 -12.21 9.88
N PHE A 140 -0.10 -11.74 9.17
CA PHE A 140 -0.35 -12.07 7.76
C PHE A 140 -0.17 -10.83 6.88
N TRP A 141 1.05 -10.65 6.40
CA TRP A 141 1.45 -9.60 5.45
C TRP A 141 1.84 -10.19 4.09
#